data_AF-A0A5P2BJ16-F1
#
_entry.id   AF-A0A5P2BJ16-F1
#
_cell.length_a   1.000
_cell.length_b   1.000
_cell.length_c   1.000
_cell.angle_alpha   90.00
_cell.angle_beta   90.00
_cell.angle_gamma   90.00
#
_symmetry.space_group_name_H-M   'P 1'
#
loop_
_entity.id
_entity.type
_entity.pdbx_description
1 polymer ?
#
loop_
_entity_poly.entity_id
_entity_poly.type
_entity_poly.pdbx_seq_one_letter_code
_entity_poly.pdbx_strand_id
1 'polypeptide(L)'
;MTTRILPAVGDIDAARALSTLAGQLPDTEPALPVGDSTELLDTLARLAAESVDELPEVVLVHERIGPVPALDLIRDLVLRFPAVGVVLITADTSPGLLTAAMDSGARGIVGLPLAYEALAERVQAAASWSTGMRRHLGNGNGGGLELYAGGGGGAGAGTVVTVSGAKGGVGTTLAAVHLALASRASGHSVALVDLDLQSGDVASYLDVQFRRSIADLAAISDITPRVLQDAVYTHETGIGLLLAPADGERGEEVTDRVARQTIGALRARYDVVIVDCGTYVTGAGATAVELADRALLLVTPDVVAVRAAKRMVRLWDRLQIRKAEETVTVVNRHGKTAEIQPVLVERVTGTKTARTTVPANFKELQAAVDAGRMQDLESRSSVKQALWGLAGELGLVDPDAAGTGGKRGLALRRKATTGDRGAVTLEFAGMFPLLLAVMAILWQCALYGYTYSLAGNAADEAARAATAAYAAGEGADGACSDAARQHLPDAWQDASVSCTDEGTVWKAHVSVDVPVFFPGFDAGWHVDGEAGAAKEGEDG
;
A
#
# COMPACT_ATOMS: atom_id res chain seq x y z
N MET A 1 36.81 3.21 -3.64
CA MET A 1 37.13 3.09 -5.07
C MET A 1 38.16 4.15 -5.37
N THR A 2 39.30 3.78 -5.91
CA THR A 2 40.35 4.73 -6.27
C THR A 2 39.96 5.48 -7.54
N THR A 3 40.15 6.80 -7.55
CA THR A 3 39.84 7.67 -8.70
C THR A 3 41.08 7.73 -9.60
N ARG A 4 41.01 7.16 -10.80
CA ARG A 4 42.09 7.26 -11.80
C ARG A 4 42.00 8.59 -12.51
N ILE A 5 43.11 9.31 -12.52
CA ILE A 5 43.21 10.64 -13.09
C ILE A 5 44.21 10.60 -14.24
N LEU A 6 43.82 11.07 -15.42
CA LEU A 6 44.73 11.21 -16.56
C LEU A 6 44.96 12.71 -16.84
N PRO A 7 46.16 13.23 -16.53
CA PRO A 7 46.52 14.59 -16.91
C PRO A 7 46.83 14.69 -18.41
N ALA A 8 46.27 15.69 -19.08
CA ALA A 8 46.56 16.04 -20.45
C ALA A 8 47.10 17.47 -20.50
N VAL A 9 48.42 17.60 -20.58
CA VAL A 9 49.12 18.85 -20.32
C VAL A 9 50.29 19.02 -21.29
N GLY A 10 50.19 20.01 -22.18
CA GLY A 10 51.27 20.36 -23.12
C GLY A 10 52.41 21.18 -22.54
N ASP A 11 52.30 21.62 -21.28
CA ASP A 11 53.31 22.40 -20.56
C ASP A 11 54.00 21.54 -19.48
N ILE A 12 55.32 21.38 -19.58
CA ILE A 12 56.11 20.50 -18.70
C ILE A 12 56.04 20.95 -17.24
N ASP A 13 56.02 22.26 -16.97
CA ASP A 13 56.01 22.77 -15.60
C ASP A 13 54.62 22.59 -14.96
N ALA A 14 53.56 22.83 -15.73
CA ALA A 14 52.19 22.54 -15.31
C ALA A 14 51.97 21.03 -15.09
N ALA A 15 52.54 20.18 -15.95
CA ALA A 15 52.45 18.72 -15.81
C ALA A 15 53.10 18.23 -14.51
N ARG A 16 54.26 18.77 -14.12
CA ARG A 16 54.93 18.45 -12.84
C ARG A 16 54.12 18.92 -11.64
N ALA A 17 53.64 20.17 -11.67
CA ALA A 17 52.84 20.73 -10.59
C ALA A 17 51.56 19.92 -10.36
N LEU A 18 50.88 19.57 -11.45
CA LEU A 18 49.64 18.81 -11.42
C LEU A 18 49.86 17.36 -10.99
N SER A 19 50.90 16.69 -11.46
CA SER A 19 51.24 15.33 -11.01
C SER A 19 51.54 15.29 -9.51
N THR A 20 52.25 16.32 -9.01
CA THR A 20 52.57 16.46 -7.59
C THR A 20 51.32 16.66 -6.74
N LEU A 21 50.43 17.57 -7.15
CA LEU A 21 49.18 17.84 -6.42
C LEU A 21 48.18 16.69 -6.51
N ALA A 22 48.01 16.08 -7.69
CA ALA A 22 47.14 14.93 -7.87
C ALA A 22 47.61 13.74 -7.02
N GLY A 23 48.92 13.50 -6.92
CA GLY A 23 49.47 12.44 -6.05
C GLY A 23 49.28 12.68 -4.55
N GLN A 24 48.90 13.88 -4.12
CA GLN A 24 48.55 14.19 -2.73
C GLN A 24 47.06 13.99 -2.43
N LEU A 25 46.21 13.82 -3.45
CA LEU A 25 44.78 13.65 -3.26
C LEU A 25 44.45 12.25 -2.68
N PRO A 26 43.59 12.16 -1.66
CA PRO A 26 43.22 10.89 -1.06
C PRO A 26 42.44 10.03 -2.05
N ASP A 27 42.68 8.72 -2.01
CA ASP A 27 41.99 7.72 -2.85
C ASP A 27 42.07 8.02 -4.36
N THR A 28 43.20 8.57 -4.83
CA THR A 28 43.45 8.83 -6.26
C THR A 28 44.65 8.05 -6.78
N GLU A 29 44.59 7.70 -8.07
CA GLU A 29 45.68 7.06 -8.82
C GLU A 29 45.97 7.91 -10.06
N PRO A 30 46.87 8.90 -9.96
CA PRO A 30 47.25 9.71 -11.11
C PRO A 30 48.13 8.90 -12.09
N ALA A 31 47.71 8.87 -13.36
CA ALA A 31 48.50 8.34 -14.46
C ALA A 31 49.58 9.35 -14.90
N LEU A 32 50.54 8.87 -15.71
CA LEU A 32 51.53 9.74 -16.34
C LEU A 32 50.83 10.77 -17.25
N PRO A 33 51.22 12.06 -17.18
CA PRO A 33 50.66 13.07 -18.07
C PRO A 33 50.92 12.76 -19.54
N VAL A 34 49.90 12.93 -20.38
CA VAL A 34 50.03 12.93 -21.84
C VAL A 34 50.34 14.34 -22.34
N GLY A 35 51.22 14.44 -23.34
CA GLY A 35 51.81 15.71 -23.77
C GLY A 35 50.98 16.47 -24.79
N ASP A 36 50.08 15.80 -25.50
CA ASP A 36 49.28 16.41 -26.57
C ASP A 36 47.88 15.79 -26.69
N SER A 37 47.01 16.46 -27.45
CA SER A 37 45.61 16.08 -27.62
C SER A 37 45.44 14.79 -28.43
N THR A 38 46.39 14.48 -29.32
CA THR A 38 46.33 13.29 -30.17
C THR A 38 46.65 12.04 -29.34
N GLU A 39 47.73 12.09 -28.56
CA GLU A 39 48.13 11.04 -27.63
C GLU A 39 47.03 10.76 -26.58
N LEU A 40 46.35 11.79 -26.10
CA LEU A 40 45.21 11.65 -25.19
C LEU A 40 44.08 10.83 -25.82
N LEU A 41 43.62 11.23 -27.01
CA LEU A 41 42.51 10.58 -27.69
C LEU A 41 42.85 9.12 -28.05
N ASP A 42 44.07 8.86 -28.52
CA ASP A 42 44.54 7.52 -28.83
C ASP A 42 44.63 6.63 -27.58
N THR A 43 45.09 7.19 -26.47
CA THR A 43 45.15 6.48 -25.18
C THR A 43 43.77 6.10 -24.69
N LEU A 44 42.82 7.03 -24.71
CA LEU A 44 41.44 6.76 -24.30
C LEU A 44 40.73 5.81 -25.25
N ALA A 45 40.97 5.92 -26.56
CA ALA A 45 40.43 5.00 -27.55
C ALA A 45 40.92 3.56 -27.33
N ARG A 46 42.21 3.39 -27.01
CA ARG A 46 42.79 2.08 -26.67
C ARG A 46 42.16 1.50 -25.40
N LEU A 47 42.03 2.29 -24.33
CA LEU A 47 41.40 1.85 -23.08
C LEU A 47 39.93 1.48 -23.29
N ALA A 48 39.17 2.33 -23.99
CA ALA A 48 37.77 2.08 -24.31
C ALA A 48 37.56 0.82 -25.15
N ALA A 49 38.51 0.47 -26.02
CA ALA A 49 38.46 -0.75 -26.83
C ALA A 49 38.66 -2.02 -25.98
N GLU A 50 39.35 -1.93 -24.84
CA GLU A 50 39.51 -3.04 -23.90
C GLU A 50 38.27 -3.17 -23.01
N SER A 51 37.86 -2.10 -22.34
CA SER A 51 36.60 -2.01 -21.59
C SER A 51 36.31 -0.57 -21.18
N VAL A 52 35.03 -0.22 -21.03
CA VAL A 52 34.62 1.06 -20.43
C VAL A 52 35.14 1.21 -19.00
N ASP A 53 35.34 0.10 -18.29
CA ASP A 53 35.91 0.07 -16.94
C ASP A 53 37.40 0.43 -16.90
N GLU A 54 38.12 0.33 -18.03
CA GLU A 54 39.54 0.69 -18.10
C GLU A 54 39.79 2.19 -18.32
N LEU A 55 38.76 2.94 -18.72
CA LEU A 55 38.88 4.39 -18.86
C LEU A 55 39.19 5.05 -17.50
N PRO A 56 39.89 6.20 -17.46
CA PRO A 56 40.07 6.98 -16.23
C PRO A 56 38.77 7.67 -15.80
N GLU A 57 38.52 7.80 -14.51
CA GLU A 57 37.35 8.52 -14.00
C GLU A 57 37.44 10.01 -14.35
N VAL A 58 38.63 10.60 -14.33
CA VAL A 58 38.82 12.04 -14.59
C VAL A 58 39.95 12.28 -15.58
N VAL A 59 39.72 13.16 -16.56
CA VAL A 59 40.76 13.72 -17.42
C VAL A 59 40.92 15.20 -17.10
N LEU A 60 42.16 15.62 -16.81
CA LEU A 60 42.51 17.01 -16.53
C LEU A 60 43.10 17.64 -17.79
N VAL A 61 42.39 18.55 -18.43
CA VAL A 61 42.81 19.19 -19.69
C VAL A 61 43.38 20.56 -19.41
N HIS A 62 44.64 20.79 -19.77
CA HIS A 62 45.27 22.11 -19.65
C HIS A 62 44.94 23.02 -20.86
N GLU A 63 44.71 24.31 -20.62
CA GLU A 63 44.33 25.29 -21.67
C GLU A 63 45.30 25.35 -22.85
N ARG A 64 46.59 25.05 -22.61
CA ARG A 64 47.66 25.06 -23.62
C ARG A 64 47.88 23.73 -24.33
N ILE A 65 47.02 22.74 -24.13
CA ILE A 65 47.12 21.50 -24.91
C ILE A 65 46.89 21.78 -26.40
N GLY A 66 47.62 21.06 -27.25
CA GLY A 66 47.45 21.10 -28.70
C GLY A 66 47.73 19.73 -29.30
N PRO A 67 47.60 19.54 -30.63
CA PRO A 67 47.25 20.53 -31.64
C PRO A 67 45.76 20.96 -31.65
N VAL A 68 44.87 20.19 -31.02
CA VAL A 68 43.45 20.57 -30.91
C VAL A 68 43.27 21.55 -29.75
N PRO A 69 42.58 22.70 -29.95
CA PRO A 69 42.29 23.64 -28.87
C PRO A 69 41.54 22.98 -27.72
N ALA A 70 41.84 23.37 -26.47
CA ALA A 70 41.32 22.71 -25.27
C ALA A 70 39.78 22.57 -25.24
N LEU A 71 39.02 23.59 -25.65
CA LEU A 71 37.55 23.53 -25.66
C LEU A 71 37.00 22.55 -26.71
N ASP A 72 37.60 22.52 -27.90
CA ASP A 72 37.22 21.58 -28.96
C ASP A 72 37.59 20.15 -28.56
N LEU A 73 38.74 19.98 -27.89
CA LEU A 73 39.16 18.70 -27.33
C LEU A 73 38.19 18.22 -26.25
N ILE A 74 37.77 19.09 -25.33
CA ILE A 74 36.78 18.74 -24.30
C ILE A 74 35.48 18.26 -24.97
N ARG A 75 35.01 18.97 -25.99
CA ARG A 75 33.81 18.57 -26.75
C ARG A 75 33.99 17.19 -27.38
N ASP A 76 35.14 16.94 -28.01
CA ASP A 76 35.44 15.65 -28.64
C ASP A 76 35.53 14.51 -27.62
N LEU A 77 36.16 14.76 -26.46
CA LEU A 77 36.26 13.81 -25.36
C LEU A 77 34.90 13.44 -24.79
N VAL A 78 34.02 14.42 -24.56
CA VAL A 78 32.68 14.19 -24.00
C VAL A 78 31.80 13.41 -24.99
N LEU A 79 31.95 13.65 -26.29
CA LEU A 79 31.21 12.93 -27.33
C LEU A 79 31.70 11.49 -27.51
N ARG A 80 33.02 11.25 -27.47
CA ARG A 80 33.60 9.91 -27.71
C ARG A 80 33.67 9.05 -26.46
N PHE A 81 33.87 9.67 -25.29
CA PHE A 81 34.09 8.99 -24.01
C PHE A 81 33.18 9.57 -22.93
N PRO A 82 31.86 9.40 -23.03
CA PRO A 82 30.91 9.97 -22.09
C PRO A 82 31.08 9.45 -20.65
N ALA A 83 31.77 8.31 -20.47
CA ALA A 83 32.10 7.74 -19.16
C ALA A 83 33.22 8.47 -18.39
N VAL A 84 33.81 9.52 -18.97
CA VAL A 84 35.00 10.23 -18.46
C VAL A 84 34.64 11.68 -18.11
N GLY A 85 34.94 12.07 -16.88
CA GLY A 85 34.69 13.42 -16.37
C GLY A 85 35.85 14.33 -16.76
N VAL A 86 35.57 15.38 -17.50
CA VAL A 86 36.62 16.28 -18.00
C VAL A 86 36.67 17.56 -17.15
N VAL A 87 37.86 17.94 -16.66
CA VAL A 87 38.08 19.18 -15.90
C VAL A 87 39.08 20.05 -16.66
N LEU A 88 38.71 21.29 -16.94
CA LEU A 88 39.59 22.27 -17.58
C LEU A 88 40.49 22.96 -16.55
N ILE A 89 41.76 23.13 -16.90
CA ILE A 89 42.73 23.91 -16.13
C ILE A 89 43.15 25.11 -16.96
N THR A 90 42.97 26.30 -16.40
CA THR A 90 43.13 27.55 -17.14
C THR A 90 43.58 28.69 -16.23
N ALA A 91 44.42 29.59 -16.75
CA ALA A 91 44.73 30.87 -16.10
C ALA A 91 43.63 31.92 -16.35
N ASP A 92 42.82 31.76 -17.40
CA ASP A 92 41.68 32.63 -17.67
C ASP A 92 40.45 32.19 -16.86
N THR A 93 39.99 33.04 -15.95
CA THR A 93 38.78 32.82 -15.14
C THR A 93 37.63 33.74 -15.56
N SER A 94 37.64 34.22 -16.80
CA SER A 94 36.59 35.07 -17.34
C SER A 94 35.25 34.33 -17.39
N PRO A 95 34.10 35.01 -17.14
CA PRO A 95 32.79 34.40 -17.27
C PRO A 95 32.54 33.79 -18.66
N GLY A 96 33.11 34.39 -19.71
CA GLY A 96 33.00 33.87 -21.07
C GLY A 96 33.66 32.50 -21.25
N LEU A 97 34.87 32.31 -20.72
CA LEU A 97 35.54 31.01 -20.79
C LEU A 97 34.85 29.97 -19.90
N LEU A 98 34.35 30.37 -18.73
CA LEU A 98 33.58 29.48 -17.87
C LEU A 98 32.35 28.92 -18.59
N THR A 99 31.55 29.78 -19.22
CA THR A 99 30.38 29.37 -20.01
C THR A 99 30.79 28.49 -21.19
N ALA A 100 31.82 28.89 -21.96
CA ALA A 100 32.26 28.13 -23.13
C ALA A 100 32.80 26.73 -22.78
N ALA A 101 33.47 26.59 -21.63
CA ALA A 101 33.94 25.31 -21.12
C ALA A 101 32.78 24.41 -20.66
N MET A 102 31.78 24.96 -19.99
CA MET A 102 30.57 24.22 -19.61
C MET A 102 29.77 23.79 -20.84
N ASP A 103 29.59 24.68 -21.83
CA ASP A 103 28.92 24.39 -23.10
C ASP A 103 29.64 23.30 -23.92
N SER A 104 30.97 23.21 -23.76
CA SER A 104 31.79 22.16 -24.39
C SER A 104 31.76 20.84 -23.61
N GLY A 105 31.15 20.82 -22.42
CA GLY A 105 30.92 19.60 -21.62
C GLY A 105 31.90 19.39 -20.46
N ALA A 106 32.73 20.38 -20.13
CA ALA A 106 33.58 20.31 -18.94
C ALA A 106 32.73 20.19 -17.67
N ARG A 107 33.15 19.32 -16.75
CA ARG A 107 32.48 19.06 -15.46
C ARG A 107 33.06 19.89 -14.31
N GLY A 108 34.20 20.51 -14.54
CA GLY A 108 34.84 21.39 -13.59
C GLY A 108 35.88 22.27 -14.26
N ILE A 109 36.22 23.36 -13.58
CA ILE A 109 37.27 24.27 -14.00
C ILE A 109 38.14 24.57 -12.78
N VAL A 110 39.45 24.50 -12.95
CA VAL A 110 40.45 24.82 -11.94
C VAL A 110 41.34 25.95 -12.46
N GLY A 111 41.44 27.01 -11.67
CA GLY A 111 42.28 28.17 -12.00
C GLY A 111 43.76 27.89 -11.79
N LEU A 112 44.62 28.53 -12.59
CA LEU A 112 46.05 28.67 -12.31
C LEU A 112 46.31 29.95 -11.49
N PRO A 113 47.18 29.92 -10.47
CA PRO A 113 47.96 28.78 -9.99
C PRO A 113 47.09 27.72 -9.29
N LEU A 114 47.46 26.44 -9.42
CA LEU A 114 46.70 25.31 -8.87
C LEU A 114 46.67 25.38 -7.33
N ALA A 115 45.47 25.39 -6.76
CA ALA A 115 45.24 25.21 -5.34
C ALA A 115 44.79 23.76 -5.05
N TYR A 116 45.33 23.16 -4.00
CA TYR A 116 45.00 21.78 -3.60
C TYR A 116 43.49 21.58 -3.40
N GLU A 117 42.84 22.45 -2.63
CA GLU A 117 41.41 22.36 -2.31
C GLU A 117 40.55 22.46 -3.58
N ALA A 118 40.83 23.44 -4.43
CA ALA A 118 40.11 23.62 -5.69
C ALA A 118 40.27 22.42 -6.63
N LEU A 119 41.47 21.84 -6.71
CA LEU A 119 41.70 20.65 -7.51
C LEU A 119 40.97 19.42 -6.91
N ALA A 120 41.05 19.23 -5.60
CA ALA A 120 40.41 18.13 -4.89
C ALA A 120 38.89 18.12 -5.10
N GLU A 121 38.24 19.27 -4.90
CA GLU A 121 36.79 19.41 -5.06
C GLU A 121 36.36 19.10 -6.50
N ARG A 122 37.08 19.63 -7.50
CA ARG A 122 36.71 19.45 -8.91
C ARG A 122 36.97 18.03 -9.41
N VAL A 123 38.06 17.40 -8.96
CA VAL A 123 38.36 15.99 -9.26
C VAL A 123 37.29 15.08 -8.63
N GLN A 124 36.94 15.28 -7.36
CA GLN A 124 35.92 14.47 -6.70
C GLN A 124 34.54 14.62 -7.35
N ALA A 125 34.14 15.86 -7.67
CA ALA A 125 32.90 16.12 -8.39
C ALA A 125 32.88 15.41 -9.76
N ALA A 126 33.94 15.55 -10.55
CA ALA A 126 34.05 14.89 -11.85
C ALA A 126 34.06 13.35 -11.73
N ALA A 127 34.79 12.80 -10.76
CA ALA A 127 34.86 11.35 -10.53
C ALA A 127 33.51 10.75 -10.11
N SER A 128 32.76 11.47 -9.26
CA SER A 128 31.42 11.06 -8.84
C SER A 128 30.45 10.99 -10.04
N TRP A 129 30.57 11.96 -10.95
CA TRP A 129 29.80 12.00 -12.19
C TRP A 129 30.17 10.83 -13.12
N SER A 130 31.45 10.58 -13.34
CA SER A 130 31.94 9.48 -14.19
C SER A 130 31.52 8.12 -13.67
N THR A 131 31.61 7.90 -12.36
CA THR A 131 31.13 6.66 -11.72
C THR A 131 29.63 6.49 -11.90
N GLY A 132 28.87 7.59 -11.75
CA GLY A 132 27.44 7.60 -12.04
C GLY A 132 27.15 7.25 -13.50
N MET A 133 27.84 7.89 -14.44
CA MET A 133 27.67 7.68 -15.87
C MET A 133 28.06 6.26 -16.31
N ARG A 134 29.12 5.68 -15.73
CA ARG A 134 29.51 4.29 -15.97
C ARG A 134 28.49 3.27 -15.51
N ARG A 135 27.76 3.53 -14.42
CA ARG A 135 26.63 2.66 -14.05
C ARG A 135 25.52 2.69 -15.10
N HIS A 136 25.34 3.82 -15.78
CA HIS A 136 24.38 3.96 -16.87
C HIS A 136 24.90 3.36 -18.19
N LEU A 137 26.19 3.43 -18.46
CA LEU A 137 26.83 2.91 -19.69
C LEU A 137 27.24 1.43 -19.58
N GLY A 138 27.60 0.96 -18.40
CA GLY A 138 28.14 -0.38 -18.10
C GLY A 138 27.11 -1.51 -18.10
N ASN A 139 25.82 -1.19 -18.23
CA ASN A 139 24.79 -2.19 -18.55
C ASN A 139 24.75 -2.56 -20.04
N GLY A 140 25.56 -1.91 -20.88
CA GLY A 140 25.67 -2.18 -22.31
C GLY A 140 27.04 -2.77 -22.66
N ASN A 141 27.18 -4.09 -22.61
CA ASN A 141 28.32 -4.72 -23.27
C ASN A 141 28.07 -4.71 -24.79
N GLY A 142 28.54 -3.65 -25.44
CA GLY A 142 28.80 -3.61 -26.88
C GLY A 142 27.70 -3.03 -27.78
N GLY A 143 27.78 -1.72 -28.03
CA GLY A 143 27.52 -1.12 -29.34
C GLY A 143 26.09 -0.67 -29.66
N GLY A 144 25.92 0.66 -29.76
CA GLY A 144 24.90 1.27 -30.60
C GLY A 144 23.63 1.72 -29.89
N LEU A 145 23.58 3.02 -29.60
CA LEU A 145 22.40 3.89 -29.70
C LEU A 145 21.01 3.20 -29.54
N GLU A 146 20.63 2.77 -28.34
CA GLU A 146 19.23 2.46 -28.04
C GLU A 146 18.54 3.70 -27.44
N LEU A 147 17.98 4.50 -28.35
CA LEU A 147 16.76 5.25 -28.07
C LEU A 147 15.69 4.29 -27.53
N TYR A 148 15.02 4.70 -26.45
CA TYR A 148 13.62 4.39 -26.13
C TYR A 148 13.09 3.05 -26.68
N ALA A 149 13.40 1.94 -26.02
CA ALA A 149 12.64 0.71 -26.15
C ALA A 149 12.40 0.12 -24.76
N GLY A 150 11.12 -0.08 -24.43
CA GLY A 150 10.67 -0.48 -23.11
C GLY A 150 10.97 -1.92 -22.74
N GLY A 151 10.79 -2.19 -21.45
CA GLY A 151 10.51 -3.52 -20.91
C GLY A 151 11.73 -4.37 -20.59
N GLY A 152 12.07 -4.44 -19.30
CA GLY A 152 12.94 -5.50 -18.78
C GLY A 152 13.73 -5.03 -17.57
N GLY A 153 13.22 -5.34 -16.37
CA GLY A 153 13.93 -5.08 -15.12
C GLY A 153 15.31 -5.74 -15.11
N GLY A 154 16.34 -4.92 -14.94
CA GLY A 154 17.70 -5.32 -14.66
C GLY A 154 18.08 -4.89 -13.25
N ALA A 155 18.46 -5.87 -12.43
CA ALA A 155 18.81 -5.73 -11.03
C ALA A 155 19.94 -4.69 -10.83
N GLY A 156 19.62 -3.57 -10.18
CA GLY A 156 20.58 -2.52 -9.83
C GLY A 156 19.96 -1.15 -9.58
N ALA A 157 18.74 -0.89 -10.06
CA ALA A 157 17.96 0.30 -9.75
C ALA A 157 16.70 -0.07 -8.95
N GLY A 158 16.23 0.84 -8.08
CA GLY A 158 14.98 0.66 -7.35
C GLY A 158 13.79 0.36 -8.26
N THR A 159 12.81 -0.36 -7.73
CA THR A 159 11.57 -0.70 -8.45
C THR A 159 10.56 0.42 -8.29
N VAL A 160 10.05 0.96 -9.40
CA VAL A 160 8.99 1.97 -9.41
C VAL A 160 7.63 1.31 -9.64
N VAL A 161 6.69 1.53 -8.73
CA VAL A 161 5.31 1.04 -8.82
C VAL A 161 4.35 2.21 -8.79
N THR A 162 3.54 2.37 -9.83
CA THR A 162 2.48 3.38 -9.85
C THR A 162 1.14 2.76 -9.49
N VAL A 163 0.31 3.54 -8.80
CA VAL A 163 -1.03 3.16 -8.40
C VAL A 163 -1.98 4.23 -8.92
N SER A 164 -2.83 3.88 -9.89
CA SER A 164 -3.82 4.79 -10.47
C SER A 164 -5.23 4.25 -10.25
N GLY A 165 -6.19 5.13 -10.00
CA GLY A 165 -7.60 4.79 -9.83
C GLY A 165 -8.38 4.93 -11.13
N ALA A 166 -9.23 3.96 -11.44
CA ALA A 166 -10.18 4.08 -12.55
C ALA A 166 -11.25 5.17 -12.30
N LYS A 167 -11.55 5.46 -11.03
CA LYS A 167 -12.55 6.44 -10.58
C LYS A 167 -12.18 6.91 -9.16
N GLY A 168 -12.60 8.12 -8.78
CA GLY A 168 -12.46 8.60 -7.40
C GLY A 168 -13.13 7.66 -6.40
N GLY A 169 -12.48 7.43 -5.26
CA GLY A 169 -12.99 6.60 -4.18
C GLY A 169 -12.81 5.08 -4.36
N VAL A 170 -12.09 4.62 -5.39
CA VAL A 170 -11.76 3.19 -5.57
C VAL A 170 -10.68 2.67 -4.61
N GLY A 171 -10.06 3.54 -3.80
CA GLY A 171 -9.06 3.17 -2.80
C GLY A 171 -7.61 3.18 -3.30
N THR A 172 -7.28 4.03 -4.27
CA THR A 172 -5.91 4.21 -4.82
C THR A 172 -4.89 4.51 -3.73
N THR A 173 -5.11 5.57 -2.95
CA THR A 173 -4.23 6.01 -1.87
C THR A 173 -4.09 4.96 -0.78
N LEU A 174 -5.19 4.31 -0.38
CA LEU A 174 -5.17 3.19 0.57
C LEU A 174 -4.24 2.06 0.12
N ALA A 175 -4.33 1.68 -1.16
CA ALA A 175 -3.48 0.64 -1.71
C ALA A 175 -2.03 1.09 -1.79
N ALA A 176 -1.75 2.31 -2.25
CA ALA A 176 -0.39 2.86 -2.31
C ALA A 176 0.28 2.87 -0.93
N VAL A 177 -0.43 3.35 0.10
CA VAL A 177 0.04 3.38 1.49
C VAL A 177 0.35 1.96 1.99
N HIS A 178 -0.54 0.99 1.81
CA HIS A 178 -0.30 -0.36 2.30
C HIS A 178 0.73 -1.15 1.51
N LEU A 179 0.88 -0.91 0.21
CA LEU A 179 2.00 -1.45 -0.57
C LEU A 179 3.33 -0.92 -0.02
N ALA A 180 3.39 0.36 0.36
CA ALA A 180 4.60 0.96 0.92
C ALA A 180 4.92 0.40 2.31
N LEU A 181 3.91 0.25 3.17
CA LEU A 181 4.05 -0.38 4.48
C LEU A 181 4.49 -1.85 4.38
N ALA A 182 3.91 -2.62 3.45
CA ALA A 182 4.28 -4.02 3.24
C ALA A 182 5.73 -4.15 2.75
N SER A 183 6.12 -3.31 1.79
CA SER A 183 7.49 -3.28 1.25
C SER A 183 8.49 -2.91 2.33
N ARG A 184 8.15 -1.91 3.16
CA ARG A 184 9.00 -1.45 4.27
C ARG A 184 9.14 -2.50 5.37
N ALA A 185 8.05 -3.17 5.73
CA ALA A 185 8.06 -4.28 6.69
C ALA A 185 8.92 -5.46 6.22
N SER A 186 9.17 -5.56 4.91
CA SER A 186 10.03 -6.59 4.31
C SER A 186 11.52 -6.21 4.31
N GLY A 187 11.88 -5.06 4.86
CA GLY A 187 13.27 -4.60 4.97
C GLY A 187 13.72 -3.63 3.88
N HIS A 188 12.91 -3.41 2.83
CA HIS A 188 13.24 -2.46 1.76
C HIS A 188 13.31 -1.02 2.28
N SER A 189 14.20 -0.22 1.68
CA SER A 189 14.09 1.22 1.71
C SER A 189 12.97 1.65 0.76
N VAL A 190 11.99 2.40 1.27
CA VAL A 190 10.76 2.73 0.53
C VAL A 190 10.53 4.23 0.49
N ALA A 191 10.21 4.75 -0.69
CA ALA A 191 9.61 6.06 -0.87
C ALA A 191 8.15 5.94 -1.34
N LEU A 192 7.25 6.72 -0.75
CA LEU A 192 5.87 6.91 -1.20
C LEU A 192 5.73 8.35 -1.71
N VAL A 193 5.43 8.50 -2.99
CA VAL A 193 5.25 9.78 -3.67
C VAL A 193 3.76 9.99 -3.94
N ASP A 194 3.24 11.12 -3.49
CA ASP A 194 1.86 11.52 -3.76
C ASP A 194 1.83 12.47 -4.97
N LEU A 195 1.34 11.95 -6.10
CA LEU A 195 1.07 12.68 -7.34
C LEU A 195 -0.43 12.84 -7.60
N ASP A 196 -1.30 12.62 -6.62
CA ASP A 196 -2.67 13.15 -6.68
C ASP A 196 -2.62 14.65 -6.36
N LEU A 197 -2.04 15.41 -7.29
CA LEU A 197 -1.60 16.79 -7.06
C LEU A 197 -2.73 17.78 -6.71
N GLN A 198 -3.98 17.42 -6.99
CA GLN A 198 -5.16 18.26 -6.71
C GLN A 198 -5.85 17.88 -5.40
N SER A 199 -5.73 16.63 -4.96
CA SER A 199 -6.50 16.08 -3.83
C SER A 199 -5.74 14.99 -3.07
N GLY A 200 -4.42 15.17 -2.91
CA GLY A 200 -3.55 14.19 -2.28
C GLY A 200 -3.84 14.00 -0.80
N ASP A 201 -4.22 12.78 -0.43
CA ASP A 201 -4.66 12.41 0.92
C ASP A 201 -3.61 11.57 1.67
N VAL A 202 -2.42 11.32 1.12
CA VAL A 202 -1.40 10.47 1.76
C VAL A 202 -1.02 11.01 3.14
N ALA A 203 -0.89 12.33 3.27
CA ALA A 203 -0.58 12.98 4.54
C ALA A 203 -1.67 12.71 5.60
N SER A 204 -2.93 12.77 5.21
CA SER A 204 -4.09 12.50 6.07
C SER A 204 -4.17 11.02 6.48
N TYR A 205 -3.78 10.10 5.60
CA TYR A 205 -3.79 8.65 5.87
C TYR A 205 -2.70 8.20 6.86
N LEU A 206 -1.68 9.04 7.09
CA LEU A 206 -0.53 8.74 7.95
C LEU A 206 -0.35 9.77 9.07
N ASP A 207 -1.31 10.68 9.28
CA ASP A 207 -1.28 11.75 10.30
C ASP A 207 0.00 12.60 10.24
N VAL A 208 0.37 13.02 9.03
CA VAL A 208 1.61 13.79 8.78
C VAL A 208 1.31 15.25 8.56
N GLN A 209 1.91 16.11 9.40
CA GLN A 209 1.91 17.56 9.23
C GLN A 209 3.28 18.03 8.71
N PHE A 210 3.50 17.91 7.41
CA PHE A 210 4.73 18.35 6.76
C PHE A 210 4.43 19.38 5.67
N ARG A 211 5.21 20.48 5.66
CA ARG A 211 4.90 21.65 4.82
C ARG A 211 5.50 21.60 3.42
N ARG A 212 6.52 20.77 3.18
CA ARG A 212 7.13 20.68 1.85
C ARG A 212 6.45 19.61 1.02
N SER A 213 6.41 19.85 -0.27
CA SER A 213 5.74 19.02 -1.26
C SER A 213 6.58 18.89 -2.53
N ILE A 214 6.14 18.04 -3.44
CA ILE A 214 6.74 17.95 -4.77
C ILE A 214 6.66 19.26 -5.55
N ALA A 215 5.67 20.12 -5.29
CA ALA A 215 5.58 21.44 -5.94
C ALA A 215 6.76 22.35 -5.59
N ASP A 216 7.38 22.19 -4.41
CA ASP A 216 8.55 22.99 -4.02
C ASP A 216 9.82 22.59 -4.81
N LEU A 217 9.79 21.44 -5.48
CA LEU A 217 10.82 21.01 -6.41
C LEU A 217 10.63 21.60 -7.82
N ALA A 218 9.45 22.15 -8.13
CA ALA A 218 9.13 22.61 -9.48
C ALA A 218 10.02 23.76 -9.96
N ALA A 219 10.33 24.69 -9.05
CA ALA A 219 11.20 25.84 -9.30
C ALA A 219 12.68 25.49 -9.45
N ILE A 220 13.07 24.25 -9.15
CA ILE A 220 14.46 23.81 -9.13
C ILE A 220 14.82 23.15 -10.47
N SER A 221 15.88 23.66 -11.11
CA SER A 221 16.30 23.19 -12.43
C SER A 221 17.00 21.83 -12.39
N ASP A 222 17.81 21.61 -11.35
CA ASP A 222 18.52 20.36 -11.11
C ASP A 222 18.21 19.83 -9.70
N ILE A 223 17.41 18.76 -9.64
CA ILE A 223 16.99 18.14 -8.38
C ILE A 223 18.14 17.28 -7.87
N THR A 224 19.07 17.93 -7.17
CA THR A 224 20.19 17.23 -6.55
C THR A 224 19.72 16.30 -5.43
N PRO A 225 20.51 15.27 -5.09
CA PRO A 225 20.25 14.39 -3.95
C PRO A 225 19.95 15.17 -2.65
N ARG A 226 20.67 16.27 -2.39
CA ARG A 226 20.48 17.07 -1.17
C ARG A 226 19.13 17.80 -1.17
N VAL A 227 18.75 18.41 -2.30
CA VAL A 227 17.46 19.08 -2.47
C VAL A 227 16.30 18.09 -2.28
N LEU A 228 16.40 16.92 -2.89
CA LEU A 228 15.38 15.88 -2.75
C LEU A 228 15.26 15.41 -1.30
N GLN A 229 16.37 15.29 -0.57
CA GLN A 229 16.36 14.89 0.84
C GLN A 229 15.61 15.89 1.72
N ASP A 230 15.72 17.19 1.44
CA ASP A 230 15.01 18.19 2.23
C ASP A 230 13.49 18.21 1.95
N ALA A 231 13.06 17.74 0.78
CA ALA A 231 11.65 17.66 0.40
C ALA A 231 10.96 16.35 0.82
N VAL A 232 11.73 15.30 1.12
CA VAL A 232 11.20 14.00 1.56
C VAL A 232 11.12 13.96 3.09
N TYR A 233 9.92 13.72 3.61
CA TYR A 233 9.68 13.53 5.03
C TYR A 233 9.88 12.06 5.43
N THR A 234 10.70 11.78 6.45
CA THR A 234 10.84 10.41 6.96
C THR A 234 9.77 10.14 8.01
N HIS A 235 8.82 9.26 7.69
CA HIS A 235 7.73 8.86 8.58
C HIS A 235 8.22 7.91 9.69
N GLU A 236 7.48 7.80 10.80
CA GLU A 236 7.82 6.94 11.94
C GLU A 236 7.94 5.44 11.59
N THR A 237 7.26 5.00 10.52
CA THR A 237 7.39 3.63 9.98
C THR A 237 8.68 3.41 9.18
N GLY A 238 9.45 4.48 8.92
CA GLY A 238 10.68 4.47 8.14
C GLY A 238 10.47 4.58 6.62
N ILE A 239 9.26 4.91 6.15
CA ILE A 239 9.00 5.23 4.75
C ILE A 239 9.35 6.71 4.51
N GLY A 240 10.00 7.03 3.39
CA GLY A 240 10.16 8.39 2.91
C GLY A 240 8.90 8.86 2.19
N LEU A 241 8.30 9.97 2.60
CA LEU A 241 7.10 10.55 2.00
C LEU A 241 7.47 11.79 1.20
N LEU A 242 7.08 11.84 -0.07
CA LEU A 242 7.06 13.05 -0.86
C LEU A 242 5.61 13.42 -1.16
N LEU A 243 5.11 14.45 -0.49
CA LEU A 243 3.68 14.77 -0.48
C LEU A 243 3.26 15.64 -1.66
N ALA A 244 1.98 15.56 -2.01
CA ALA A 244 1.30 16.51 -2.87
C ALA A 244 1.25 17.90 -2.19
N PRO A 245 1.12 19.00 -2.96
CA PRO A 245 0.94 20.32 -2.37
C PRO A 245 -0.37 20.39 -1.56
N ALA A 246 -0.36 21.18 -0.48
CA ALA A 246 -1.55 21.40 0.34
C ALA A 246 -2.65 22.17 -0.43
N ASP A 247 -2.21 23.09 -1.30
CA ASP A 247 -3.08 23.88 -2.16
C ASP A 247 -3.07 23.27 -3.58
N GLY A 248 -4.20 22.71 -4.01
CA GLY A 248 -4.30 21.89 -5.22
C GLY A 248 -3.96 22.64 -6.53
N GLU A 249 -4.12 23.96 -6.58
CA GLU A 249 -3.72 24.79 -7.73
C GLU A 249 -2.22 24.77 -7.99
N ARG A 250 -1.40 24.55 -6.95
CA ARG A 250 0.04 24.40 -7.08
C ARG A 250 0.42 23.09 -7.77
N GLY A 251 -0.51 22.15 -7.89
CA GLY A 251 -0.32 20.93 -8.66
C GLY A 251 0.05 21.21 -10.13
N GLU A 252 -0.43 22.30 -10.71
CA GLU A 252 -0.10 22.71 -12.09
C GLU A 252 1.37 23.12 -12.26
N GLU A 253 2.07 23.47 -11.17
CA GLU A 253 3.52 23.76 -11.20
C GLU A 253 4.35 22.49 -11.46
N VAL A 254 3.80 21.32 -11.15
CA VAL A 254 4.51 20.03 -11.23
C VAL A 254 4.46 19.49 -12.66
N THR A 255 5.47 19.85 -13.43
CA THR A 255 5.64 19.41 -14.82
C THR A 255 6.11 17.96 -14.94
N ASP A 256 6.01 17.39 -16.15
CA ASP A 256 6.57 16.10 -16.55
C ASP A 256 8.09 16.01 -16.26
N ARG A 257 8.83 17.11 -16.50
CA ARG A 257 10.26 17.20 -16.15
C ARG A 257 10.49 16.97 -14.66
N VAL A 258 9.72 17.66 -13.81
CA VAL A 258 9.87 17.58 -12.35
C VAL A 258 9.57 16.17 -11.87
N ALA A 259 8.49 15.56 -12.37
CA ALA A 259 8.16 14.17 -12.08
C ALA A 259 9.28 13.20 -12.51
N ARG A 260 9.81 13.36 -13.74
CA ARG A 260 10.89 12.51 -14.26
C ARG A 260 12.17 12.60 -13.43
N GLN A 261 12.62 13.82 -13.12
CA GLN A 261 13.81 14.06 -12.30
C GLN A 261 13.62 13.52 -10.88
N THR A 262 12.45 13.78 -10.27
CA THR A 262 12.13 13.34 -8.90
C THR A 262 12.07 11.82 -8.80
N ILE A 263 11.32 11.15 -9.68
CA ILE A 263 11.20 9.69 -9.69
C ILE A 263 12.55 9.04 -9.99
N GLY A 264 13.32 9.58 -10.95
CA GLY A 264 14.67 9.08 -11.24
C GLY A 264 15.61 9.19 -10.04
N ALA A 265 15.60 10.32 -9.34
CA ALA A 265 16.42 10.53 -8.16
C ALA A 265 15.98 9.65 -6.97
N LEU A 266 14.68 9.42 -6.78
CA LEU A 266 14.16 8.49 -5.77
C LEU A 266 14.51 7.04 -6.11
N ARG A 267 14.39 6.64 -7.38
CA ARG A 267 14.74 5.30 -7.87
C ARG A 267 16.20 4.93 -7.62
N ALA A 268 17.10 5.92 -7.64
CA ALA A 268 18.52 5.73 -7.34
C ALA A 268 18.82 5.57 -5.83
N ARG A 269 17.84 5.82 -4.94
CA ARG A 269 18.04 5.93 -3.49
C ARG A 269 17.24 4.92 -2.68
N TYR A 270 16.09 4.51 -3.19
CA TYR A 270 15.17 3.61 -2.53
C TYR A 270 15.04 2.33 -3.35
N ASP A 271 14.98 1.19 -2.66
CA ASP A 271 14.76 -0.12 -3.30
C ASP A 271 13.38 -0.18 -3.94
N VAL A 272 12.40 0.49 -3.35
CA VAL A 272 11.01 0.58 -3.84
C VAL A 272 10.52 2.03 -3.81
N VAL A 273 10.01 2.52 -4.94
CA VAL A 273 9.33 3.80 -5.05
C VAL A 273 7.88 3.55 -5.45
N ILE A 274 6.94 3.84 -4.56
CA ILE A 274 5.51 3.74 -4.84
C ILE A 274 4.98 5.14 -5.12
N VAL A 275 4.23 5.27 -6.19
CA VAL A 275 3.68 6.54 -6.63
C VAL A 275 2.16 6.44 -6.65
N ASP A 276 1.48 7.19 -5.79
CA ASP A 276 0.04 7.40 -5.87
C ASP A 276 -0.24 8.42 -6.98
N CYS A 277 -0.89 8.01 -8.05
CA CYS A 277 -1.24 8.89 -9.17
C CYS A 277 -2.69 9.40 -9.10
N GLY A 278 -3.42 9.07 -8.04
CA GLY A 278 -4.81 9.47 -7.91
C GLY A 278 -5.70 8.90 -9.03
N THR A 279 -6.73 9.65 -9.41
CA THR A 279 -7.70 9.25 -10.46
C THR A 279 -7.49 9.97 -11.80
N TYR A 280 -6.91 11.16 -11.79
CA TYR A 280 -6.78 11.99 -12.97
C TYR A 280 -5.39 11.85 -13.60
N VAL A 281 -5.34 11.79 -14.93
CA VAL A 281 -4.06 11.73 -15.65
C VAL A 281 -3.56 13.14 -15.91
N THR A 282 -2.64 13.60 -15.06
CA THR A 282 -1.84 14.82 -15.27
C THR A 282 -0.58 14.49 -16.09
N GLY A 283 0.14 15.50 -16.57
CA GLY A 283 1.44 15.29 -17.25
C GLY A 283 2.47 14.61 -16.35
N ALA A 284 2.52 14.99 -15.07
CA ALA A 284 3.34 14.34 -14.05
C ALA A 284 2.92 12.88 -13.79
N GLY A 285 1.61 12.62 -13.63
CA GLY A 285 1.08 11.27 -13.44
C GLY A 285 1.33 10.36 -14.65
N ALA A 286 1.15 10.89 -15.87
CA ALA A 286 1.48 10.17 -17.11
C ALA A 286 2.96 9.78 -17.17
N THR A 287 3.85 10.72 -16.82
CA THR A 287 5.29 10.48 -16.74
C THR A 287 5.64 9.41 -15.71
N ALA A 288 4.97 9.41 -14.56
CA ALA A 288 5.17 8.37 -13.55
C ALA A 288 4.77 6.98 -14.09
N VAL A 289 3.61 6.87 -14.75
CA VAL A 289 3.13 5.61 -15.33
C VAL A 289 4.02 5.11 -16.47
N GLU A 290 4.55 6.03 -17.28
CA GLU A 290 5.54 5.72 -18.32
C GLU A 290 6.79 5.06 -17.70
N LEU A 291 7.36 5.69 -16.66
CA LEU A 291 8.61 5.28 -16.01
C LEU A 291 8.49 4.05 -15.09
N ALA A 292 7.27 3.64 -14.73
CA ALA A 292 7.04 2.58 -13.76
C ALA A 292 7.50 1.20 -14.26
N ASP A 293 8.08 0.39 -13.39
CA ASP A 293 8.32 -1.03 -13.68
C ASP A 293 7.00 -1.82 -13.62
N ARG A 294 6.09 -1.40 -12.72
CA ARG A 294 4.74 -1.95 -12.57
C ARG A 294 3.72 -0.82 -12.49
N ALA A 295 2.71 -0.84 -13.36
CA ALA A 295 1.59 0.09 -13.31
C ALA A 295 0.31 -0.62 -12.85
N LEU A 296 -0.23 -0.19 -11.72
CA LEU A 296 -1.47 -0.72 -11.16
C LEU A 296 -2.65 0.20 -11.50
N LEU A 297 -3.73 -0.40 -11.98
CA LEU A 297 -5.00 0.29 -12.18
C LEU A 297 -6.06 -0.30 -11.24
N LEU A 298 -6.44 0.44 -10.21
CA LEU A 298 -7.45 0.01 -9.25
C LEU A 298 -8.86 0.23 -9.78
N VAL A 299 -9.73 -0.75 -9.56
CA VAL A 299 -11.12 -0.73 -9.99
C VAL A 299 -12.02 -1.42 -8.97
N THR A 300 -13.23 -0.93 -8.78
CA THR A 300 -14.28 -1.62 -8.02
C THR A 300 -15.14 -2.49 -8.95
N PRO A 301 -15.76 -3.58 -8.45
CA PRO A 301 -16.55 -4.50 -9.27
C PRO A 301 -17.94 -3.93 -9.62
N ASP A 302 -17.97 -2.72 -10.17
CA ASP A 302 -19.16 -2.07 -10.69
C ASP A 302 -18.95 -1.59 -12.13
N VAL A 303 -20.05 -1.49 -12.88
CA VAL A 303 -20.02 -1.22 -14.32
C VAL A 303 -19.42 0.16 -14.64
N VAL A 304 -19.59 1.14 -13.74
CA VAL A 304 -19.10 2.51 -13.95
C VAL A 304 -17.59 2.56 -13.80
N ALA A 305 -17.05 1.93 -12.75
CA ALA A 305 -15.62 1.82 -12.51
C ALA A 305 -14.92 1.01 -13.62
N VAL A 306 -15.47 -0.13 -14.04
CA VAL A 306 -14.89 -0.94 -15.12
C VAL A 306 -14.88 -0.19 -16.46
N ARG A 307 -15.96 0.54 -16.79
CA ARG A 307 -15.96 1.40 -17.98
C ARG A 307 -14.96 2.53 -17.87
N ALA A 308 -14.76 3.09 -16.69
CA ALA A 308 -13.76 4.12 -16.46
C ALA A 308 -12.33 3.55 -16.61
N ALA A 309 -12.07 2.35 -16.09
CA ALA A 309 -10.80 1.64 -16.29
C ALA A 309 -10.50 1.43 -17.79
N LYS A 310 -11.50 0.97 -18.57
CA LYS A 310 -11.35 0.84 -20.02
C LYS A 310 -11.02 2.16 -20.72
N ARG A 311 -11.64 3.27 -20.30
CA ARG A 311 -11.31 4.60 -20.83
C ARG A 311 -9.89 5.01 -20.48
N MET A 312 -9.45 4.73 -19.25
CA MET A 312 -8.09 5.00 -18.79
C MET A 312 -7.05 4.24 -19.62
N VAL A 313 -7.24 2.94 -19.81
CA VAL A 313 -6.34 2.10 -20.62
C VAL A 313 -6.27 2.61 -22.07
N ARG A 314 -7.41 2.96 -22.67
CA ARG A 314 -7.44 3.55 -24.02
C ARG A 314 -6.77 4.91 -24.09
N LEU A 315 -6.85 5.70 -23.02
CA LEU A 315 -6.17 6.99 -22.94
C LEU A 315 -4.65 6.78 -22.90
N TRP A 316 -4.16 5.89 -22.05
CA TRP A 316 -2.74 5.56 -21.97
C TRP A 316 -2.20 4.99 -23.28
N ASP A 317 -2.95 4.11 -23.94
CA ASP A 317 -2.58 3.57 -25.25
C ASP A 317 -2.50 4.67 -26.31
N ARG A 318 -3.53 5.53 -26.43
CA ARG A 318 -3.54 6.65 -27.40
C ARG A 318 -2.42 7.66 -27.18
N LEU A 319 -2.07 7.93 -25.93
CA LEU A 319 -0.99 8.84 -25.56
C LEU A 319 0.37 8.16 -25.53
N GLN A 320 0.46 6.87 -25.88
CA GLN A 320 1.69 6.07 -25.87
C GLN A 320 2.39 6.08 -24.49
N ILE A 321 1.61 6.19 -23.41
CA ILE A 321 2.11 6.18 -22.03
C ILE A 321 2.41 4.74 -21.60
N ARG A 322 1.43 3.84 -21.80
CA ARG A 322 1.56 2.43 -21.43
C ARG A 322 0.50 1.59 -22.14
N LYS A 323 0.88 0.35 -22.49
CA LYS A 323 -0.01 -0.62 -23.13
C LYS A 323 -0.85 -1.38 -22.11
N ALA A 324 -1.97 -1.95 -22.57
CA ALA A 324 -2.86 -2.72 -21.72
C ALA A 324 -2.18 -3.97 -21.14
N GLU A 325 -1.35 -4.66 -21.92
CA GLU A 325 -0.72 -5.93 -21.53
C GLU A 325 0.39 -5.74 -20.46
N GLU A 326 0.87 -4.50 -20.32
CA GLU A 326 1.89 -4.03 -19.37
C GLU A 326 1.28 -3.38 -18.11
N THR A 327 -0.06 -3.32 -18.06
CA THR A 327 -0.83 -2.79 -16.94
C THR A 327 -1.46 -3.93 -16.15
N VAL A 328 -1.39 -3.84 -14.81
CA VAL A 328 -2.05 -4.80 -13.92
C VAL A 328 -3.27 -4.14 -13.29
N THR A 329 -4.46 -4.69 -13.52
CA THR A 329 -5.68 -4.24 -12.86
C THR A 329 -5.87 -4.94 -11.53
N VAL A 330 -6.20 -4.18 -10.49
CA VAL A 330 -6.47 -4.69 -9.14
C VAL A 330 -7.94 -4.45 -8.82
N VAL A 331 -8.68 -5.52 -8.55
CA VAL A 331 -10.09 -5.43 -8.18
C VAL A 331 -10.20 -5.19 -6.67
N ASN A 332 -10.55 -3.96 -6.30
CA ASN A 332 -10.79 -3.57 -4.92
C ASN A 332 -12.27 -3.68 -4.55
N ARG A 333 -12.58 -3.86 -3.26
CA ARG A 333 -13.92 -4.08 -2.72
C ARG A 333 -14.65 -5.24 -3.40
N HIS A 334 -13.92 -6.31 -3.69
CA HIS A 334 -14.49 -7.51 -4.26
C HIS A 334 -15.12 -8.38 -3.16
N GLY A 335 -16.30 -8.94 -3.45
CA GLY A 335 -16.97 -9.90 -2.60
C GLY A 335 -17.39 -11.11 -3.43
N LYS A 336 -17.58 -12.27 -2.78
CA LYS A 336 -18.01 -13.51 -3.47
C LYS A 336 -19.34 -13.36 -4.22
N THR A 337 -20.18 -12.43 -3.76
CA THR A 337 -21.49 -12.10 -4.35
C THR A 337 -21.43 -11.02 -5.43
N ALA A 338 -20.25 -10.47 -5.74
CA ALA A 338 -20.12 -9.46 -6.78
C ALA A 338 -20.41 -10.06 -8.16
N GLU A 339 -21.33 -9.45 -8.91
CA GLU A 339 -21.66 -9.91 -10.26
C GLU A 339 -20.49 -9.73 -11.23
N ILE A 340 -19.71 -8.66 -11.04
CA ILE A 340 -18.52 -8.39 -11.84
C ILE A 340 -17.32 -9.11 -11.24
N GLN A 341 -16.90 -10.16 -11.96
CA GLN A 341 -15.76 -10.98 -11.62
C GLN A 341 -14.46 -10.45 -12.25
N PRO A 342 -13.28 -10.70 -11.65
CA PRO A 342 -11.98 -10.27 -12.19
C PRO A 342 -11.76 -10.63 -13.67
N VAL A 343 -12.22 -11.81 -14.09
CA VAL A 343 -12.12 -12.28 -15.48
C VAL A 343 -12.89 -11.38 -16.46
N LEU A 344 -14.05 -10.83 -16.03
CA LEU A 344 -14.80 -9.89 -16.85
C LEU A 344 -14.05 -8.55 -16.95
N VAL A 345 -13.44 -8.10 -15.86
CA VAL A 345 -12.62 -6.88 -15.84
C VAL A 345 -11.49 -7.02 -16.86
N GLU A 346 -10.68 -8.08 -16.77
CA GLU A 346 -9.60 -8.42 -17.71
C GLU A 346 -10.07 -8.37 -19.18
N ARG A 347 -11.21 -9.00 -19.49
CA ARG A 347 -11.76 -9.00 -20.85
C ARG A 347 -12.16 -7.61 -21.34
N VAL A 348 -12.70 -6.76 -20.45
CA VAL A 348 -13.22 -5.44 -20.81
C VAL A 348 -12.09 -4.42 -20.95
N THR A 349 -11.08 -4.47 -20.09
CA THR A 349 -9.94 -3.57 -20.07
C THR A 349 -8.81 -4.01 -21.01
N GLY A 350 -8.68 -5.31 -21.28
CA GLY A 350 -7.55 -5.88 -22.02
C GLY A 350 -6.26 -5.96 -21.19
N THR A 351 -6.34 -5.71 -19.89
CA THR A 351 -5.20 -5.70 -18.96
C THR A 351 -5.08 -7.03 -18.24
N LYS A 352 -3.88 -7.35 -17.75
CA LYS A 352 -3.71 -8.48 -16.83
C LYS A 352 -4.40 -8.12 -15.51
N THR A 353 -5.13 -9.05 -14.90
CA THR A 353 -5.73 -8.81 -13.58
C THR A 353 -4.89 -9.51 -12.50
N ALA A 354 -4.64 -8.80 -11.39
CA ALA A 354 -3.96 -9.38 -10.24
C ALA A 354 -4.77 -10.57 -9.70
N ARG A 355 -4.08 -11.62 -9.26
CA ARG A 355 -4.71 -12.80 -8.65
C ARG A 355 -5.34 -12.43 -7.31
N THR A 356 -4.68 -11.53 -6.58
CA THR A 356 -5.15 -11.06 -5.29
C THR A 356 -6.21 -9.96 -5.47
N THR A 357 -7.43 -10.22 -5.00
CA THR A 357 -8.50 -9.21 -4.91
C THR A 357 -8.60 -8.66 -3.49
N VAL A 358 -8.93 -7.39 -3.36
CA VAL A 358 -9.08 -6.76 -2.03
C VAL A 358 -10.54 -6.85 -1.59
N PRO A 359 -10.85 -7.39 -0.38
CA PRO A 359 -12.21 -7.64 0.07
C PRO A 359 -12.98 -6.35 0.39
N ALA A 360 -14.30 -6.39 0.28
CA ALA A 360 -15.22 -5.29 0.60
C ALA A 360 -15.47 -5.11 2.11
N ASN A 361 -14.43 -5.05 2.94
CA ASN A 361 -14.55 -4.96 4.40
C ASN A 361 -14.22 -3.57 4.96
N PHE A 362 -15.02 -2.57 4.56
CA PHE A 362 -14.79 -1.17 4.96
C PHE A 362 -14.83 -0.94 6.48
N LYS A 363 -15.65 -1.71 7.21
CA LYS A 363 -15.78 -1.58 8.67
C LYS A 363 -14.46 -1.77 9.42
N GLU A 364 -13.55 -2.61 8.90
CA GLU A 364 -12.23 -2.83 9.49
C GLU A 364 -11.30 -1.62 9.30
N LEU A 365 -11.52 -0.81 8.27
CA LEU A 365 -10.69 0.35 7.94
C LEU A 365 -11.10 1.61 8.71
N GLN A 366 -12.38 1.71 9.09
CA GLN A 366 -12.98 2.94 9.58
C GLN A 366 -12.19 3.58 10.73
N ALA A 367 -11.85 2.81 11.77
CA ALA A 367 -11.10 3.33 12.90
C ALA A 367 -9.70 3.86 12.51
N ALA A 368 -9.01 3.19 11.59
CA ALA A 368 -7.68 3.60 11.13
C ALA A 368 -7.74 4.84 10.22
N VAL A 369 -8.76 4.92 9.35
CA VAL A 369 -9.00 6.08 8.48
C VAL A 369 -9.38 7.30 9.31
N ASP A 370 -10.33 7.16 10.23
CA ASP A 370 -10.82 8.26 11.07
C ASP A 370 -9.71 8.82 11.99
N ALA A 371 -8.78 7.96 12.41
CA ALA A 371 -7.61 8.35 13.19
C ALA A 371 -6.43 8.86 12.33
N GLY A 372 -6.50 8.75 10.99
CA GLY A 372 -5.39 9.06 10.09
C GLY A 372 -4.17 8.14 10.29
N ARG A 373 -4.35 6.94 10.86
CA ARG A 373 -3.27 6.03 11.25
C ARG A 373 -3.38 4.69 10.54
N MET A 374 -3.27 4.70 9.22
CA MET A 374 -3.36 3.46 8.42
C MET A 374 -2.25 2.45 8.71
N GLN A 375 -1.11 2.90 9.27
CA GLN A 375 -0.04 2.03 9.76
C GLN A 375 -0.48 1.11 10.91
N ASP A 376 -1.50 1.52 11.69
CA ASP A 376 -1.97 0.79 12.86
C ASP A 376 -3.05 -0.26 12.53
N LEU A 377 -3.48 -0.35 11.27
CA LEU A 377 -4.50 -1.32 10.87
C LEU A 377 -4.11 -2.73 11.31
N GLU A 378 -5.03 -3.43 12.00
CA GLU A 378 -4.75 -4.71 12.64
C GLU A 378 -4.24 -5.76 11.65
N SER A 379 -3.30 -6.62 12.07
CA SER A 379 -2.72 -7.69 11.23
C SER A 379 -3.74 -8.74 10.78
N ARG A 380 -4.84 -8.90 11.53
CA ARG A 380 -5.96 -9.78 11.17
C ARG A 380 -6.93 -9.16 10.15
N SER A 381 -6.76 -7.89 9.80
CA SER A 381 -7.62 -7.25 8.80
C SER A 381 -7.47 -7.95 7.46
N SER A 382 -8.60 -8.38 6.92
CA SER A 382 -8.66 -9.05 5.62
C SER A 382 -8.22 -8.12 4.48
N VAL A 383 -8.50 -6.82 4.60
CA VAL A 383 -8.05 -5.80 3.64
C VAL A 383 -6.52 -5.65 3.68
N LYS A 384 -5.94 -5.54 4.89
CA LYS A 384 -4.48 -5.47 5.07
C LYS A 384 -3.79 -6.69 4.48
N GLN A 385 -4.27 -7.89 4.83
CA GLN A 385 -3.71 -9.14 4.33
C GLN A 385 -3.80 -9.25 2.81
N ALA A 386 -4.90 -8.82 2.19
CA ALA A 386 -5.03 -8.80 0.74
C ALA A 386 -4.07 -7.80 0.08
N LEU A 387 -3.92 -6.60 0.62
CA LEU A 387 -2.98 -5.59 0.09
C LEU A 387 -1.51 -6.03 0.25
N TRP A 388 -1.17 -6.71 1.35
CA TRP A 388 0.16 -7.26 1.57
C TRP A 388 0.41 -8.51 0.71
N GLY A 389 -0.60 -9.34 0.48
CA GLY A 389 -0.56 -10.43 -0.49
C GLY A 389 -0.35 -9.93 -1.92
N LEU A 390 -1.01 -8.82 -2.28
CA LEU A 390 -0.77 -8.13 -3.54
C LEU A 390 0.67 -7.62 -3.64
N ALA A 391 1.23 -7.04 -2.56
CA ALA A 391 2.63 -6.63 -2.54
C ALA A 391 3.59 -7.81 -2.80
N GLY A 392 3.31 -8.99 -2.21
CA GLY A 392 4.04 -10.22 -2.50
C GLY A 392 3.88 -10.71 -3.94
N GLU A 393 2.67 -10.63 -4.51
CA GLU A 393 2.42 -10.95 -5.92
C GLU A 393 3.20 -10.03 -6.89
N LEU A 394 3.40 -8.77 -6.51
CA LEU A 394 4.17 -7.79 -7.26
C LEU A 394 5.69 -7.91 -7.07
N GLY A 395 6.14 -8.76 -6.14
CA GLY A 395 7.56 -8.93 -5.81
C GLY A 395 8.13 -7.81 -4.95
N LEU A 396 7.29 -7.13 -4.16
CA LEU A 396 7.69 -6.03 -3.28
C LEU A 396 7.98 -6.48 -1.84
N VAL A 397 7.73 -7.76 -1.56
CA VAL A 397 7.88 -8.39 -0.24
C VAL A 397 8.79 -9.59 -0.42
N ASP A 398 9.84 -9.68 0.39
CA ASP A 398 10.67 -10.87 0.44
C ASP A 398 9.90 -12.00 1.15
N PRO A 399 9.81 -13.19 0.53
CA PRO A 399 9.04 -14.30 1.09
C PRO A 399 9.55 -14.77 2.47
N ASP A 400 10.80 -14.46 2.82
CA ASP A 400 11.42 -14.82 4.10
C ASP A 400 11.28 -13.75 5.20
N ALA A 401 10.94 -12.50 4.84
CA ALA A 401 10.85 -11.39 5.80
C ALA A 401 9.55 -11.38 6.63
N ALA A 402 8.54 -12.19 6.24
CA ALA A 402 7.29 -12.34 6.98
C ALA A 402 7.43 -13.21 8.26
N GLY A 403 8.66 -13.60 8.65
CA GLY A 403 8.93 -14.65 9.63
C GLY A 403 9.73 -14.24 10.87
N THR A 404 9.43 -13.13 11.54
CA THR A 404 9.95 -12.87 12.89
C THR A 404 8.85 -12.47 13.86
N GLY A 405 8.05 -13.46 14.25
CA GLY A 405 7.01 -13.32 15.28
C GLY A 405 6.45 -14.66 15.74
N GLY A 406 7.27 -15.45 16.44
CA GLY A 406 6.81 -16.61 17.23
C GLY A 406 7.03 -17.98 16.61
N LYS A 407 8.11 -18.65 17.04
CA LYS A 407 8.31 -20.10 16.83
C LYS A 407 7.33 -20.89 17.70
N ARG A 408 6.58 -21.82 17.10
CA ARG A 408 6.44 -23.20 17.59
C ARG A 408 6.09 -24.12 16.42
N GLY A 409 6.97 -25.09 16.17
CA GLY A 409 7.04 -25.80 14.90
C GLY A 409 6.07 -26.97 14.75
N LEU A 410 5.99 -27.46 13.52
CA LEU A 410 6.27 -28.86 13.22
C LEU A 410 6.61 -28.98 11.72
N ALA A 411 7.59 -29.82 11.41
CA ALA A 411 8.02 -30.12 10.06
C ALA A 411 6.87 -30.70 9.21
N LEU A 412 6.76 -30.30 7.95
CA LEU A 412 6.09 -31.12 6.93
C LEU A 412 6.74 -31.00 5.55
N ARG A 413 7.52 -32.04 5.28
CA ARG A 413 7.63 -32.79 4.01
C ARG A 413 6.53 -32.45 2.99
N ARG A 414 6.98 -32.21 1.74
CA ARG A 414 6.21 -32.34 0.50
C ARG A 414 5.18 -33.49 0.58
N LYS A 415 3.91 -33.16 0.42
CA LYS A 415 2.92 -34.06 -0.17
C LYS A 415 1.90 -33.25 -0.95
N ALA A 416 1.86 -33.49 -2.25
CA ALA A 416 0.73 -33.14 -3.09
C ALA A 416 -0.52 -33.86 -2.57
N THR A 417 -1.65 -33.14 -2.57
CA THR A 417 -3.04 -33.54 -2.88
C THR A 417 -4.04 -32.84 -1.97
N THR A 418 -4.95 -32.07 -2.59
CA THR A 418 -6.38 -31.92 -2.25
C THR A 418 -6.77 -31.64 -0.79
N GLY A 419 -7.35 -30.47 -0.52
CA GLY A 419 -8.11 -30.28 0.71
C GLY A 419 -8.53 -28.86 1.10
N ASP A 420 -9.15 -28.08 0.21
CA ASP A 420 -9.71 -26.76 0.55
C ASP A 420 -11.08 -26.85 1.30
N ARG A 421 -11.29 -27.92 2.07
CA ARG A 421 -12.53 -28.16 2.84
C ARG A 421 -12.34 -28.10 4.37
N GLY A 422 -11.12 -27.93 4.87
CA GLY A 422 -10.84 -28.08 6.31
C GLY A 422 -11.02 -26.83 7.17
N ALA A 423 -10.93 -25.63 6.61
CA ALA A 423 -10.97 -24.40 7.40
C ALA A 423 -12.39 -23.99 7.81
N VAL A 424 -13.39 -24.23 6.95
CA VAL A 424 -14.80 -23.89 7.24
C VAL A 424 -15.40 -24.81 8.32
N THR A 425 -14.92 -26.05 8.44
CA THR A 425 -15.43 -27.01 9.44
C THR A 425 -15.04 -26.68 10.88
N LEU A 426 -13.91 -26.00 11.11
CA LEU A 426 -13.46 -25.66 12.46
C LEU A 426 -14.20 -24.44 13.05
N GLU A 427 -14.59 -23.47 12.22
CA GLU A 427 -15.41 -22.34 12.67
C GLU A 427 -16.89 -22.74 12.86
N PHE A 428 -17.40 -23.66 12.02
CA PHE A 428 -18.74 -24.22 12.21
C PHE A 428 -18.86 -25.06 13.50
N ALA A 429 -17.83 -25.80 13.89
CA ALA A 429 -17.88 -26.67 15.08
C ALA A 429 -18.00 -25.89 16.40
N GLY A 430 -17.46 -24.66 16.47
CA GLY A 430 -17.57 -23.81 17.67
C GLY A 430 -18.82 -22.92 17.68
N MET A 431 -19.17 -22.34 16.53
CA MET A 431 -20.27 -21.37 16.45
C MET A 431 -21.65 -22.04 16.44
N PHE A 432 -21.77 -23.23 15.83
CA PHE A 432 -23.06 -23.93 15.72
C PHE A 432 -23.64 -24.36 17.07
N PRO A 433 -22.88 -24.99 17.99
CA PRO A 433 -23.39 -25.30 19.34
C PRO A 433 -23.75 -24.05 20.14
N LEU A 434 -22.98 -22.96 19.97
CA LEU A 434 -23.27 -21.68 20.63
C LEU A 434 -24.60 -21.08 20.15
N LEU A 435 -24.85 -21.12 18.83
CA LEU A 435 -26.11 -20.66 18.24
C LEU A 435 -27.30 -21.49 18.71
N LEU A 436 -27.15 -22.82 18.78
CA LEU A 436 -28.18 -23.71 19.32
C LEU A 436 -28.45 -23.44 20.80
N ALA A 437 -27.41 -23.18 21.60
CA ALA A 437 -27.57 -22.83 23.01
C ALA A 437 -28.33 -21.50 23.19
N VAL A 438 -27.97 -20.46 22.42
CA VAL A 438 -28.69 -19.18 22.45
C VAL A 438 -30.15 -19.34 22.02
N MET A 439 -30.40 -20.08 20.94
CA MET A 439 -31.76 -20.35 20.46
C MET A 439 -32.59 -21.12 21.48
N ALA A 440 -32.00 -22.11 22.16
CA ALA A 440 -32.67 -22.85 23.23
C ALA A 440 -33.01 -21.96 24.44
N ILE A 441 -32.10 -21.06 24.83
CA ILE A 441 -32.37 -20.09 25.92
C ILE A 441 -33.54 -19.18 25.54
N LEU A 442 -33.54 -18.62 24.32
CA LEU A 442 -34.63 -17.76 23.84
C LEU A 442 -35.97 -18.51 23.78
N TRP A 443 -35.94 -19.77 23.30
CA TRP A 443 -37.13 -20.63 23.28
C TRP A 443 -37.64 -20.92 24.69
N GLN A 444 -36.75 -21.17 25.65
CA GLN A 444 -37.12 -21.44 27.03
C GLN A 444 -37.73 -20.21 27.72
N CYS A 445 -37.21 -19.01 27.45
CA CYS A 445 -37.85 -17.76 27.90
C CYS A 445 -39.26 -17.58 27.32
N ALA A 446 -39.46 -17.95 26.05
CA ALA A 446 -40.76 -17.90 25.41
C ALA A 446 -41.75 -18.90 26.04
N LEU A 447 -41.31 -20.14 26.29
CA LEU A 447 -42.12 -21.16 26.98
C LEU A 447 -42.50 -20.74 28.40
N TYR A 448 -41.57 -20.14 29.14
CA TYR A 448 -41.86 -19.60 30.47
C TYR A 448 -42.95 -18.53 30.42
N GLY A 449 -42.82 -17.55 29.52
CA GLY A 449 -43.82 -16.49 29.34
C GLY A 449 -45.17 -17.02 28.88
N TYR A 450 -45.19 -18.02 28.00
CA TYR A 450 -46.42 -18.66 27.55
C TYR A 450 -47.10 -19.45 28.68
N THR A 451 -46.33 -20.20 29.47
CA THR A 451 -46.84 -20.94 30.64
C THR A 451 -47.43 -19.99 31.69
N TYR A 452 -46.79 -18.83 31.92
CA TYR A 452 -47.33 -17.78 32.79
C TYR A 452 -48.68 -17.25 32.29
N SER A 453 -48.80 -16.98 31.00
CA SER A 453 -50.07 -16.54 30.41
C SER A 453 -51.15 -17.62 30.50
N LEU A 454 -50.79 -18.90 30.35
CA LEU A 454 -51.69 -20.05 30.46
C LEU A 454 -52.21 -20.25 31.88
N ALA A 455 -51.31 -20.25 32.87
CA ALA A 455 -51.66 -20.40 34.28
C ALA A 455 -52.61 -19.29 34.74
N GLY A 456 -52.34 -18.04 34.35
CA GLY A 456 -53.22 -16.90 34.65
C GLY A 456 -54.60 -17.03 34.01
N ASN A 457 -54.68 -17.37 32.71
CA ASN A 457 -55.96 -17.50 32.01
C ASN A 457 -56.78 -18.70 32.52
N ALA A 458 -56.13 -19.81 32.86
CA ALA A 458 -56.77 -20.97 33.47
C ALA A 458 -57.30 -20.63 34.87
N ALA A 459 -56.56 -19.86 35.68
CA ALA A 459 -57.03 -19.41 36.99
C ALA A 459 -58.24 -18.47 36.86
N ASP A 460 -58.22 -17.52 35.93
CA ASP A 460 -59.34 -16.59 35.69
C ASP A 460 -60.64 -17.35 35.34
N GLU A 461 -60.54 -18.32 34.44
CA GLU A 461 -61.71 -19.09 34.01
C GLU A 461 -62.18 -20.07 35.08
N ALA A 462 -61.26 -20.67 35.83
CA ALA A 462 -61.58 -21.50 36.99
C ALA A 462 -62.36 -20.73 38.06
N ALA A 463 -61.92 -19.51 38.38
CA ALA A 463 -62.60 -18.64 39.33
C ALA A 463 -64.03 -18.29 38.86
N ARG A 464 -64.22 -18.02 37.56
CA ARG A 464 -65.54 -17.74 36.97
C ARG A 464 -66.46 -18.96 36.93
N ALA A 465 -65.93 -20.14 36.62
CA ALA A 465 -66.70 -21.37 36.62
C ALA A 465 -67.16 -21.72 38.05
N ALA A 466 -66.30 -21.49 39.05
CA ALA A 466 -66.63 -21.67 40.46
C ALA A 466 -67.80 -20.77 40.90
N THR A 467 -67.76 -19.48 40.53
CA THR A 467 -68.85 -18.55 40.87
C THR A 467 -70.16 -18.89 40.16
N ALA A 468 -70.11 -19.28 38.88
CA ALA A 468 -71.29 -19.69 38.12
C ALA A 468 -71.93 -20.97 38.67
N ALA A 469 -71.12 -21.98 38.98
CA ALA A 469 -71.60 -23.22 39.59
C ALA A 469 -72.18 -22.99 41.00
N TYR A 470 -71.55 -22.12 41.80
CA TYR A 470 -72.08 -21.71 43.10
C TYR A 470 -73.47 -21.05 42.96
N ALA A 471 -73.63 -20.13 42.01
CA ALA A 471 -74.91 -19.47 41.74
C ALA A 471 -76.00 -20.46 41.27
N ALA A 472 -75.61 -21.52 40.56
CA ALA A 472 -76.52 -22.58 40.10
C ALA A 472 -76.83 -23.66 41.15
N GLY A 473 -76.23 -23.59 42.35
CA GLY A 473 -76.36 -24.62 43.39
C GLY A 473 -75.62 -25.92 43.08
N GLU A 474 -74.64 -25.88 42.18
CA GLU A 474 -73.79 -27.00 41.77
C GLU A 474 -72.46 -27.01 42.55
N GLY A 475 -71.67 -28.08 42.39
CA GLY A 475 -70.38 -28.23 43.08
C GLY A 475 -69.31 -27.28 42.55
N ALA A 476 -69.16 -26.11 43.18
CA ALA A 476 -68.22 -25.05 42.77
C ALA A 476 -66.76 -25.50 42.67
N ASP A 477 -66.28 -26.32 43.63
CA ASP A 477 -64.90 -26.84 43.61
C ASP A 477 -64.63 -27.75 42.41
N GLY A 478 -65.63 -28.57 42.04
CA GLY A 478 -65.56 -29.46 40.88
C GLY A 478 -65.54 -28.68 39.57
N ALA A 479 -66.47 -27.73 39.41
CA ALA A 479 -66.53 -26.85 38.25
C ALA A 479 -65.25 -26.02 38.08
N CYS A 480 -64.65 -25.56 39.18
CA CYS A 480 -63.40 -24.83 39.18
C CYS A 480 -62.22 -25.67 38.66
N SER A 481 -62.06 -26.88 39.19
CA SER A 481 -60.99 -27.80 38.79
C SER A 481 -61.13 -28.26 37.34
N ASP A 482 -62.36 -28.54 36.91
CA ASP A 482 -62.65 -28.96 35.54
C ASP A 482 -62.41 -27.84 34.54
N ALA A 483 -62.83 -26.60 34.84
CA ALA A 483 -62.58 -25.45 33.99
C ALA A 483 -61.09 -25.13 33.87
N ALA A 484 -60.34 -25.15 34.98
CA ALA A 484 -58.89 -24.95 34.96
C ALA A 484 -58.19 -25.94 34.00
N ARG A 485 -58.55 -27.23 34.08
CA ARG A 485 -57.95 -28.29 33.25
C ARG A 485 -58.38 -28.22 31.78
N GLN A 486 -59.61 -27.84 31.48
CA GLN A 486 -60.09 -27.68 30.10
C GLN A 486 -59.36 -26.56 29.35
N HIS A 487 -58.87 -25.56 30.06
CA HIS A 487 -58.15 -24.42 29.49
C HIS A 487 -56.63 -24.61 29.43
N LEU A 488 -56.12 -25.77 29.86
CA LEU A 488 -54.71 -26.14 29.74
C LEU A 488 -54.49 -27.11 28.56
N PRO A 489 -53.56 -26.83 27.64
CA PRO A 489 -53.18 -27.76 26.57
C PRO A 489 -52.55 -29.05 27.12
N ASP A 490 -52.57 -30.12 26.32
CA ASP A 490 -52.08 -31.47 26.68
C ASP A 490 -50.71 -31.50 27.37
N ALA A 491 -49.77 -30.65 26.95
CA ALA A 491 -48.41 -30.60 27.50
C ALA A 491 -48.30 -29.94 28.89
N TRP A 492 -49.39 -29.40 29.43
CA TRP A 492 -49.47 -28.72 30.74
C TRP A 492 -50.58 -29.30 31.63
N GLN A 493 -51.09 -30.50 31.32
CA GLN A 493 -52.21 -31.12 32.05
C GLN A 493 -51.86 -31.59 33.47
N ASP A 494 -50.58 -31.76 33.78
CA ASP A 494 -50.10 -32.14 35.13
C ASP A 494 -50.15 -30.98 36.14
N ALA A 495 -50.92 -29.92 35.86
CA ALA A 495 -51.10 -28.77 36.72
C ALA A 495 -51.80 -29.10 38.05
N SER A 496 -51.32 -28.49 39.13
CA SER A 496 -52.03 -28.49 40.40
C SER A 496 -53.00 -27.32 40.45
N VAL A 497 -54.27 -27.61 40.72
CA VAL A 497 -55.35 -26.62 40.81
C VAL A 497 -55.92 -26.68 42.21
N SER A 498 -55.96 -25.53 42.89
CA SER A 498 -56.65 -25.37 44.17
C SER A 498 -57.62 -24.21 44.09
N CYS A 499 -58.86 -24.47 44.50
CA CYS A 499 -59.90 -23.47 44.56
C CYS A 499 -60.36 -23.32 46.00
N THR A 500 -60.52 -22.08 46.44
CA THR A 500 -60.87 -21.76 47.82
C THR A 500 -61.95 -20.72 47.87
N ASP A 501 -62.92 -20.95 48.76
CA ASP A 501 -63.94 -20.00 49.12
C ASP A 501 -63.38 -18.98 50.13
N GLU A 502 -63.25 -17.71 49.72
CA GLU A 502 -62.86 -16.61 50.60
C GLU A 502 -64.06 -15.67 50.90
N GLY A 503 -65.24 -16.25 51.13
CA GLY A 503 -66.44 -15.53 51.54
C GLY A 503 -67.15 -14.86 50.38
N THR A 504 -66.70 -13.67 49.99
CA THR A 504 -67.32 -12.86 48.91
C THR A 504 -66.76 -13.18 47.52
N VAL A 505 -65.64 -13.90 47.45
CA VAL A 505 -64.91 -14.21 46.21
C VAL A 505 -64.52 -15.69 46.22
N TRP A 506 -64.65 -16.34 45.07
CA TRP A 506 -63.98 -17.61 44.79
C TRP A 506 -62.60 -17.31 44.22
N LYS A 507 -61.55 -17.86 44.85
CA LYS A 507 -60.19 -17.79 44.33
C LYS A 507 -59.77 -19.12 43.73
N ALA A 508 -59.06 -19.03 42.61
CA ALA A 508 -58.42 -20.16 41.97
C ALA A 508 -56.91 -19.91 41.90
N HIS A 509 -56.15 -20.91 42.28
CA HIS A 509 -54.69 -20.96 42.13
C HIS A 509 -54.33 -22.15 41.25
N VAL A 510 -53.61 -21.88 40.17
CA VAL A 510 -53.19 -22.87 39.17
C VAL A 510 -51.67 -22.83 39.09
N SER A 511 -51.01 -23.91 39.51
CA SER A 511 -49.56 -24.08 39.37
C SER A 511 -49.28 -25.05 38.24
N VAL A 512 -48.44 -24.64 37.30
CA VAL A 512 -48.15 -25.39 36.09
C VAL A 512 -46.64 -25.50 35.85
N ASP A 513 -46.18 -26.70 35.52
CA ASP A 513 -44.80 -26.93 35.12
C ASP A 513 -44.48 -26.30 33.77
N VAL A 514 -43.29 -25.70 33.65
CA VAL A 514 -42.78 -25.17 32.38
C VAL A 514 -42.04 -26.30 31.65
N PRO A 515 -42.52 -26.74 30.47
CA PRO A 515 -41.85 -27.79 29.71
C PRO A 515 -40.43 -27.36 29.35
N VAL A 516 -39.50 -28.29 29.47
CA VAL A 516 -38.10 -28.05 29.09
C VAL A 516 -37.90 -28.51 27.64
N PHE A 517 -37.25 -27.67 26.84
CA PHE A 517 -36.98 -27.95 25.42
C PHE A 517 -36.04 -29.15 25.20
N PHE A 518 -35.24 -29.54 26.20
CA PHE A 518 -34.29 -30.67 26.12
C PHE A 518 -34.78 -31.90 26.89
N PRO A 519 -35.02 -33.04 26.21
CA PRO A 519 -35.41 -34.28 26.88
C PRO A 519 -34.28 -34.77 27.81
N GLY A 520 -34.61 -34.98 29.10
CA GLY A 520 -33.67 -35.49 30.11
C GLY A 520 -33.09 -34.43 31.07
N PHE A 521 -33.47 -33.16 30.92
CA PHE A 521 -33.14 -32.11 31.90
C PHE A 521 -34.44 -31.61 32.54
N ASP A 522 -34.67 -31.99 33.79
CA ASP A 522 -35.79 -31.48 34.58
C ASP A 522 -35.30 -30.34 35.47
N ALA A 523 -35.68 -29.11 35.11
CA ALA A 523 -35.30 -27.93 35.86
C ALA A 523 -36.26 -27.65 37.04
N GLY A 524 -37.39 -28.37 37.12
CA GLY A 524 -38.41 -28.17 38.16
C GLY A 524 -38.98 -26.76 38.21
N TRP A 525 -39.09 -26.08 37.07
CA TRP A 525 -39.63 -24.71 37.02
C TRP A 525 -41.14 -24.74 36.94
N HIS A 526 -41.78 -24.15 37.94
CA HIS A 526 -43.22 -24.03 38.03
C HIS A 526 -43.61 -22.55 37.91
N VAL A 527 -44.79 -22.30 37.35
CA VAL A 527 -45.38 -20.98 37.28
C VAL A 527 -46.77 -21.00 37.90
N ASP A 528 -47.01 -20.04 38.76
CA ASP A 528 -48.26 -19.88 39.49
C ASP A 528 -49.13 -18.78 38.87
N GLY A 529 -50.39 -19.09 38.62
CA GLY A 529 -51.45 -18.14 38.28
C GLY A 529 -52.48 -18.08 39.39
N GLU A 530 -52.87 -16.88 39.80
CA GLU A 530 -53.91 -16.64 40.81
C GLU A 530 -54.96 -15.69 40.25
N ALA A 531 -56.23 -16.02 40.45
CA ALA A 531 -57.36 -15.18 40.08
C ALA A 531 -58.51 -15.31 41.07
N GLY A 532 -59.39 -14.30 41.10
CA GLY A 532 -60.56 -14.30 41.96
C GLY A 532 -61.78 -13.69 41.27
N ALA A 533 -62.96 -14.30 41.47
CA ALA A 533 -64.23 -13.83 40.95
C ALA A 533 -65.27 -13.71 42.08
N ALA A 534 -66.03 -12.62 42.10
CA ALA A 534 -67.03 -12.37 43.13
C ALA A 534 -68.23 -13.34 43.00
N LYS A 535 -68.78 -13.79 44.13
CA LYS A 535 -69.99 -14.61 44.15
C LYS A 535 -71.21 -13.75 43.87
N GLU A 536 -71.98 -14.12 42.85
CA GLU A 536 -73.32 -13.55 42.65
C GLU A 536 -74.36 -14.52 43.21
N GLY A 537 -74.94 -14.15 44.35
CA GLY A 537 -76.03 -14.86 45.02
C GLY A 537 -76.67 -13.94 46.06
N GLU A 538 -77.99 -13.81 46.00
CA GLU A 538 -78.79 -12.94 46.87
C GLU A 538 -78.61 -13.32 48.35
N ASP A 539 -77.96 -12.44 49.13
CA ASP A 539 -78.56 -11.86 50.33
C ASP A 539 -77.62 -10.82 50.96
N GLY A 540 -78.05 -9.56 50.92
CA GLY A 540 -77.40 -8.39 51.52
C GLY A 540 -77.81 -7.07 50.87
#